data_AF-A0AAN0R896-F1
#
_entry.id   AF-A0AAN0R896-F1
#
_cell.length_a   1.000
_cell.length_b   1.000
_cell.length_c   1.000
_cell.angle_alpha   90.00
_cell.angle_beta   90.00
_cell.angle_gamma   90.00
#
_symmetry.space_group_name_H-M   'P 1'
#
loop_
_entity.id
_entity.type
_entity.pdbx_description
1 polymer ?
#
loop_
_entity_poly.entity_id
_entity_poly.type
_entity_poly.pdbx_seq_one_letter_code
_entity_poly.pdbx_strand_id
1 'polypeptide(L)'
;MPKLLDAAIDDPSKENVEAYLYAQRVAMDKSQRYAEMTTRVVAADPFLDENNRVPIATYTKPFFLRNAQAGVTEALKHVATVGGLWVFFDSKCEFCRPQVNTVQKLAKEYGFVTKFISMDGKPLPNVTEFEKNTGQASILNLRITPTTVLVVPPNNYYIVSQGMMAQDQLAERIIIAADSNNLLPKDIAQKINTYDRGVLTNEDTQKGASDDPKQWVKYLKDKLEGRYEGGQQ
;
A
#
# COMPACT_ATOMS: atom_id res chain seq x y z
N MET A 1 -19.03 10.70 35.02
CA MET A 1 -19.81 9.76 34.20
C MET A 1 -19.68 8.32 34.70
N PRO A 2 -18.48 7.72 34.88
CA PRO A 2 -18.37 6.35 35.37
C PRO A 2 -19.10 6.13 36.71
N LYS A 3 -18.85 7.00 37.70
CA LYS A 3 -19.55 6.94 39.01
C LYS A 3 -21.08 7.02 38.94
N LEU A 4 -21.66 7.71 37.95
CA LEU A 4 -23.11 7.82 37.80
C LEU A 4 -23.70 6.59 37.09
N LEU A 5 -22.92 6.02 36.15
CA LEU A 5 -23.26 4.77 35.51
C LEU A 5 -23.28 3.63 36.53
N ASP A 6 -22.23 3.53 37.35
CA ASP A 6 -22.10 2.48 38.37
C ASP A 6 -23.29 2.56 39.36
N ALA A 7 -23.61 3.75 39.87
CA ALA A 7 -24.76 3.95 40.76
C ALA A 7 -26.12 3.61 40.11
N ALA A 8 -26.30 3.90 38.82
CA ALA A 8 -27.54 3.58 38.10
C ALA A 8 -27.68 2.09 37.77
N ILE A 9 -26.58 1.34 37.65
CA ILE A 9 -26.57 -0.12 37.43
C ILE A 9 -26.75 -0.86 38.74
N ASP A 10 -26.00 -0.49 39.78
CA ASP A 10 -25.97 -1.19 41.05
C ASP A 10 -27.24 -0.94 41.89
N ASP A 11 -27.87 0.23 41.76
CA ASP A 11 -29.14 0.58 42.38
C ASP A 11 -30.03 1.42 41.42
N PRO A 12 -30.87 0.77 40.59
CA PRO A 12 -31.63 1.43 39.52
C PRO A 12 -32.88 2.17 40.02
N SER A 13 -32.72 3.06 40.99
CA SER A 13 -33.73 4.03 41.38
C SER A 13 -33.99 5.05 40.26
N LYS A 14 -35.16 5.68 40.27
CA LYS A 14 -35.51 6.73 39.29
C LYS A 14 -34.47 7.84 39.29
N GLU A 15 -34.03 8.26 40.47
CA GLU A 15 -33.07 9.33 40.69
C GLU A 15 -31.68 8.98 40.12
N ASN A 16 -31.19 7.76 40.38
CA ASN A 16 -29.87 7.32 39.88
C ASN A 16 -29.85 7.19 38.35
N VAL A 17 -30.89 6.59 37.78
CA VAL A 17 -31.03 6.46 36.32
C VAL A 17 -31.17 7.83 35.66
N GLU A 18 -32.00 8.73 36.21
CA GLU A 18 -32.18 10.09 35.70
C GLU A 18 -30.87 10.89 35.72
N ALA A 19 -30.09 10.83 36.82
CA ALA A 19 -28.80 11.49 36.92
C ALA A 19 -27.80 11.00 35.88
N TYR A 20 -27.76 9.68 35.61
CA TYR A 20 -26.91 9.13 34.57
C TYR A 20 -27.35 9.56 33.16
N LEU A 21 -28.67 9.53 32.86
CA LEU A 21 -29.20 9.96 31.57
C LEU A 21 -28.90 11.44 31.29
N TYR A 22 -29.00 12.32 32.29
CA TYR A 22 -28.58 13.72 32.12
C TYR A 22 -27.08 13.85 31.88
N ALA A 23 -26.25 13.04 32.53
CA ALA A 23 -24.81 13.03 32.26
C ALA A 23 -24.49 12.56 30.83
N GLN A 24 -25.21 11.56 30.30
CA GLN A 24 -25.13 11.15 28.89
C GLN A 24 -25.55 12.29 27.96
N ARG A 25 -26.66 12.99 28.28
CA ARG A 25 -27.11 14.14 27.50
C ARG A 25 -26.05 15.23 27.42
N VAL A 26 -25.45 15.60 28.55
CA VAL A 26 -24.35 16.59 28.59
C VAL A 26 -23.17 16.15 27.73
N ALA A 27 -22.85 14.86 27.68
CA ALA A 27 -21.80 14.35 26.83
C ALA A 27 -22.16 14.43 25.34
N MET A 28 -23.40 14.10 24.96
CA MET A 28 -23.89 14.31 23.60
C MET A 28 -23.82 15.78 23.19
N ASP A 29 -24.23 16.71 24.07
CA ASP A 29 -24.17 18.15 23.80
C ASP A 29 -22.71 18.66 23.65
N LYS A 30 -21.76 18.08 24.41
CA LYS A 30 -20.32 18.36 24.23
C LYS A 30 -19.81 17.83 22.90
N SER A 31 -20.18 16.60 22.53
CA SER A 31 -19.81 15.98 21.26
C SER A 31 -20.35 16.75 20.06
N GLN A 32 -21.59 17.26 20.14
CA GLN A 32 -22.18 18.09 19.09
C GLN A 32 -21.36 19.36 18.86
N ARG A 33 -21.03 20.11 19.93
CA ARG A 33 -20.21 21.33 19.81
C ARG A 33 -18.81 21.04 19.28
N TYR A 34 -18.21 19.91 19.67
CA TYR A 34 -16.93 19.46 19.12
C TYR A 34 -17.02 19.14 17.63
N ALA A 35 -18.06 18.43 17.20
CA ALA A 35 -18.29 18.08 15.81
C ALA A 35 -18.46 19.34 14.94
N GLU A 36 -19.28 20.29 15.40
CA GLU A 36 -19.47 21.58 14.71
C GLU A 36 -18.17 22.36 14.56
N MET A 37 -17.36 22.43 15.63
CA MET A 37 -16.07 23.11 15.57
C MET A 37 -15.09 22.36 14.65
N THR A 38 -15.06 21.03 14.70
CA THR A 38 -14.25 20.20 13.81
C THR A 38 -14.58 20.48 12.34
N THR A 39 -15.86 20.51 11.98
CA THR A 39 -16.29 20.86 10.60
C THR A 39 -15.77 22.23 10.18
N ARG A 40 -15.84 23.24 11.06
CA ARG A 40 -15.33 24.59 10.75
C ARG A 40 -13.82 24.63 10.61
N VAL A 41 -13.09 23.93 11.48
CA VAL A 41 -11.62 23.87 11.43
C VAL A 41 -11.16 23.18 10.16
N VAL A 42 -11.72 22.02 9.82
CA VAL A 42 -11.39 21.27 8.59
C VAL A 42 -11.70 22.11 7.35
N ALA A 43 -12.85 22.78 7.31
CA ALA A 43 -13.22 23.62 6.16
C ALA A 43 -12.32 24.87 5.99
N ALA A 44 -11.68 25.33 7.06
CA ALA A 44 -10.81 26.52 7.03
C ALA A 44 -9.32 26.18 6.88
N ASP A 45 -8.93 24.91 7.00
CA ASP A 45 -7.55 24.46 6.97
C ASP A 45 -7.33 23.40 5.88
N PRO A 46 -6.73 23.77 4.73
CA PRO A 46 -6.52 22.86 3.62
C PRO A 46 -5.73 21.60 4.01
N PHE A 47 -4.85 21.69 4.99
CA PHE A 47 -4.04 20.55 5.41
C PHE A 47 -4.82 19.51 6.24
N LEU A 48 -6.00 19.88 6.73
CA LEU A 48 -6.91 18.96 7.44
C LEU A 48 -8.03 18.43 6.53
N ASP A 49 -8.18 18.98 5.32
CA ASP A 49 -9.16 18.50 4.34
C ASP A 49 -8.59 17.31 3.54
N GLU A 50 -9.05 16.11 3.88
CA GLU A 50 -8.68 14.87 3.20
C GLU A 50 -9.07 14.83 1.72
N ASN A 51 -9.98 15.68 1.26
CA ASN A 51 -10.31 15.80 -0.16
C ASN A 51 -9.09 16.24 -1.00
N ASN A 52 -8.10 16.90 -0.39
CA ASN A 52 -6.84 17.26 -1.02
C ASN A 52 -5.91 16.05 -1.26
N ARG A 53 -6.12 14.95 -0.54
CA ARG A 53 -5.36 13.71 -0.67
C ARG A 53 -6.11 12.67 -1.50
N VAL A 54 -7.36 12.38 -1.11
CA VAL A 54 -8.23 11.41 -1.78
C VAL A 54 -9.59 12.07 -2.06
N PRO A 55 -10.01 12.19 -3.32
CA PRO A 55 -11.27 12.84 -3.65
C PRO A 55 -12.46 12.14 -3.00
N ILE A 56 -13.23 12.89 -2.21
CA ILE A 56 -14.39 12.38 -1.46
C ILE A 56 -15.63 12.32 -2.37
N ALA A 57 -15.71 13.22 -3.36
CA ALA A 57 -16.85 13.30 -4.25
C ALA A 57 -17.01 12.03 -5.10
N THR A 58 -18.22 11.48 -5.11
CA THR A 58 -18.53 10.21 -5.81
C THR A 58 -18.20 10.28 -7.30
N TYR A 59 -18.40 11.43 -7.95
CA TYR A 59 -18.16 11.60 -9.37
C TYR A 59 -16.66 11.71 -9.73
N THR A 60 -15.79 12.10 -8.79
CA THR A 60 -14.33 12.21 -9.02
C THR A 60 -13.59 10.92 -8.71
N LYS A 61 -14.13 10.06 -7.85
CA LYS A 61 -13.50 8.81 -7.44
C LYS A 61 -13.08 7.90 -8.62
N PRO A 62 -13.89 7.68 -9.67
CA PRO A 62 -13.47 6.86 -10.81
C PRO A 62 -12.27 7.44 -11.56
N PHE A 63 -12.16 8.76 -11.67
CA PHE A 63 -11.02 9.42 -12.31
C PHE A 63 -9.74 9.20 -11.50
N PHE A 64 -9.82 9.37 -10.18
CA PHE A 64 -8.70 9.10 -9.27
C PHE A 64 -8.21 7.66 -9.37
N LEU A 65 -9.12 6.68 -9.32
CA LEU A 65 -8.76 5.26 -9.43
C LEU A 65 -8.16 4.91 -10.80
N ARG A 66 -8.65 5.51 -11.89
CA ARG A 66 -8.07 5.34 -13.22
C ARG A 66 -6.64 5.88 -13.29
N ASN A 67 -6.38 7.04 -12.69
CA ASN A 67 -5.03 7.61 -12.66
C ASN A 67 -4.08 6.76 -11.81
N ALA A 68 -4.52 6.27 -10.66
CA ALA A 68 -3.75 5.34 -9.84
C ALA A 68 -3.41 4.06 -10.62
N GLN A 69 -4.40 3.49 -11.34
CA GLN A 69 -4.19 2.32 -12.18
C GLN A 69 -3.24 2.60 -13.37
N ALA A 70 -3.31 3.79 -13.97
CA ALA A 70 -2.38 4.20 -15.01
C ALA A 70 -0.94 4.29 -14.48
N GLY A 71 -0.76 4.80 -13.26
CA GLY A 71 0.54 4.80 -12.56
C GLY A 71 1.09 3.39 -12.34
N VAL A 72 0.25 2.44 -11.92
CA VAL A 72 0.61 1.02 -11.80
C VAL A 72 1.08 0.44 -13.13
N THR A 73 0.34 0.69 -14.22
CA THR A 73 0.71 0.23 -15.56
C THR A 73 2.03 0.84 -16.04
N GLU A 74 2.22 2.14 -15.82
CA GLU A 74 3.45 2.86 -16.16
C GLU A 74 4.65 2.31 -15.39
N ALA A 75 4.50 2.07 -14.09
CA ALA A 75 5.51 1.46 -13.25
C ALA A 75 5.92 0.07 -13.74
N LEU A 76 4.97 -0.82 -13.99
CA LEU A 76 5.27 -2.18 -14.46
C LEU A 76 5.98 -2.17 -15.81
N LYS A 77 5.56 -1.31 -16.74
CA LYS A 77 6.25 -1.13 -18.03
C LYS A 77 7.67 -0.59 -17.84
N HIS A 78 7.88 0.33 -16.91
CA HIS A 78 9.22 0.81 -16.59
C HIS A 78 10.09 -0.33 -16.02
N VAL A 79 9.59 -1.07 -15.04
CA VAL A 79 10.33 -2.20 -14.43
C VAL A 79 10.71 -3.24 -15.49
N ALA A 80 9.85 -3.50 -16.46
CA ALA A 80 10.13 -4.40 -17.58
C ALA A 80 11.28 -3.93 -18.49
N THR A 81 11.62 -2.63 -18.50
CA THR A 81 12.76 -2.08 -19.27
C THR A 81 14.10 -2.24 -18.55
N VAL A 82 14.09 -2.33 -17.22
CA VAL A 82 15.30 -2.43 -16.40
C VAL A 82 15.57 -3.86 -15.90
N GLY A 83 14.55 -4.73 -15.92
CA GLY A 83 14.64 -6.09 -15.41
C GLY A 83 13.75 -7.10 -16.12
N GLY A 84 13.89 -8.36 -15.73
CA GLY A 84 13.10 -9.48 -16.22
C GLY A 84 12.60 -10.37 -15.07
N LEU A 85 11.82 -11.38 -15.41
CA LEU A 85 11.24 -12.30 -14.43
C LEU A 85 11.84 -13.70 -14.60
N TRP A 86 12.40 -14.25 -13.53
CA TRP A 86 12.75 -15.67 -13.46
C TRP A 86 11.63 -16.42 -12.74
N VAL A 87 11.19 -17.52 -13.34
CA VAL A 87 10.15 -18.39 -12.77
C VAL A 87 10.72 -19.79 -12.59
N PHE A 88 10.94 -20.15 -11.33
CA PHE A 88 11.39 -21.49 -10.95
C PHE A 88 10.19 -22.41 -10.83
N PHE A 89 10.23 -23.55 -11.51
CA PHE A 89 9.13 -24.52 -11.54
C PHE A 89 9.64 -25.96 -11.43
N ASP A 90 8.75 -26.88 -11.08
CA ASP A 90 9.01 -28.33 -11.10
C ASP A 90 7.90 -29.01 -11.92
N SER A 91 8.24 -30.04 -12.72
CA SER A 91 7.24 -30.68 -13.59
C SER A 91 6.13 -31.43 -12.81
N LYS A 92 6.37 -31.79 -11.55
CA LYS A 92 5.40 -32.48 -10.67
C LYS A 92 4.55 -31.53 -9.83
N CYS A 93 4.81 -30.23 -9.90
CA CYS A 93 4.12 -29.22 -9.10
C CYS A 93 2.80 -28.78 -9.78
N GLU A 94 1.67 -29.12 -9.16
CA GLU A 94 0.33 -28.84 -9.69
C GLU A 94 0.06 -27.34 -9.88
N PHE A 95 0.64 -26.51 -9.01
CA PHE A 95 0.50 -25.05 -9.04
C PHE A 95 1.45 -24.36 -10.04
N CYS A 96 2.44 -25.07 -10.57
CA CYS A 96 3.47 -24.47 -11.43
C CYS A 96 2.92 -24.14 -12.81
N ARG A 97 2.11 -25.03 -13.40
CA ARG A 97 1.44 -24.77 -14.70
C ARG A 97 0.57 -23.51 -14.68
N PRO A 98 -0.39 -23.33 -13.76
CA PRO A 98 -1.20 -22.11 -13.71
C PRO A 98 -0.35 -20.87 -13.41
N GLN A 99 0.66 -20.95 -12.52
CA GLN A 99 1.52 -19.80 -12.25
C GLN A 99 2.30 -19.34 -13.48
N VAL A 100 2.85 -20.25 -14.27
CA VAL A 100 3.53 -19.88 -15.52
C VAL A 100 2.56 -19.16 -16.46
N ASN A 101 1.32 -19.64 -16.61
CA ASN A 101 0.33 -18.95 -17.43
C ASN A 101 0.06 -17.51 -16.94
N THR A 102 -0.02 -17.31 -15.61
CA THR A 102 -0.17 -15.98 -15.01
C THR A 102 1.02 -15.09 -15.37
N VAL A 103 2.25 -15.58 -15.21
CA VAL A 103 3.46 -14.81 -15.53
C VAL A 103 3.55 -14.50 -17.02
N GLN A 104 3.21 -15.43 -17.90
CA GLN A 104 3.21 -15.21 -19.36
C GLN A 104 2.21 -14.11 -19.76
N LYS A 105 1.02 -14.08 -19.15
CA LYS A 105 0.03 -13.01 -19.38
C LYS A 105 0.55 -11.66 -18.91
N LEU A 106 1.06 -11.59 -17.68
CA LEU A 106 1.64 -10.37 -17.11
C LEU A 106 2.81 -9.87 -17.98
N ALA A 107 3.70 -10.77 -18.37
CA ALA A 107 4.84 -10.44 -19.21
C ALA A 107 4.42 -9.90 -20.58
N LYS A 108 3.40 -10.51 -21.21
CA LYS A 108 2.83 -10.01 -22.47
C LYS A 108 2.17 -8.64 -22.31
N GLU A 109 1.48 -8.41 -21.19
CA GLU A 109 0.75 -7.17 -20.94
C GLU A 109 1.68 -5.98 -20.69
N TYR A 110 2.74 -6.17 -19.91
CA TYR A 110 3.65 -5.09 -19.49
C TYR A 110 5.01 -5.09 -20.19
N GLY A 111 5.34 -6.13 -20.96
CA GLY A 111 6.57 -6.21 -21.75
C GLY A 111 7.77 -6.84 -21.04
N PHE A 112 7.56 -7.64 -19.99
CA PHE A 112 8.66 -8.31 -19.29
C PHE A 112 9.31 -9.40 -20.15
N VAL A 113 10.64 -9.48 -20.10
CA VAL A 113 11.37 -10.67 -20.53
C VAL A 113 11.29 -11.71 -19.41
N THR A 114 10.95 -12.95 -19.76
CA THR A 114 10.83 -14.06 -18.81
C THR A 114 11.86 -15.15 -19.07
N LYS A 115 12.35 -15.79 -18.01
CA LYS A 115 13.06 -17.06 -18.08
C LYS A 115 12.38 -18.08 -17.18
N PHE A 116 12.04 -19.23 -17.74
CA PHE A 116 11.50 -20.36 -16.97
C PHE A 116 12.65 -21.30 -16.63
N ILE A 117 12.82 -21.61 -15.35
CA ILE A 117 13.91 -22.40 -14.81
C ILE A 117 13.33 -23.67 -14.19
N SER A 118 13.64 -24.82 -14.79
CA SER A 118 13.17 -26.13 -14.34
C SER A 118 14.07 -26.68 -13.23
N MET A 119 13.48 -26.97 -12.07
CA MET A 119 14.16 -27.54 -10.90
C MET A 119 14.50 -29.02 -11.09
N ASP A 120 13.67 -29.77 -11.82
CA ASP A 120 13.86 -31.19 -12.11
C ASP A 120 14.34 -31.47 -13.55
N GLY A 121 14.63 -30.40 -14.31
CA GLY A 121 15.16 -30.46 -15.68
C GLY A 121 14.16 -30.93 -16.72
N LYS A 122 12.86 -31.00 -16.39
CA LYS A 122 11.77 -31.42 -17.27
C LYS A 122 10.89 -30.23 -17.67
N PRO A 123 10.23 -30.27 -18.85
CA PRO A 123 9.33 -29.22 -19.31
C PRO A 123 7.99 -29.24 -18.55
N LEU A 124 7.24 -28.15 -18.68
CA LEU A 124 5.79 -28.12 -18.45
C LEU A 124 5.06 -28.12 -19.80
N PRO A 125 3.80 -28.58 -19.89
CA PRO A 125 3.05 -28.63 -21.15
C PRO A 125 2.99 -27.30 -21.92
N ASN A 126 2.98 -26.16 -21.20
CA ASN A 126 2.91 -24.80 -21.71
C ASN A 126 4.27 -24.06 -21.69
N VAL A 127 5.36 -24.76 -21.38
CA VAL A 127 6.72 -24.22 -21.30
C VAL A 127 7.69 -25.21 -21.93
N THR A 128 7.90 -25.07 -23.24
CA THR A 128 8.86 -25.87 -24.00
C THR A 128 10.26 -25.25 -23.98
N GLU A 129 10.35 -23.92 -23.91
CA GLU A 129 11.60 -23.18 -23.74
C GLU A 129 11.86 -22.92 -22.26
N PHE A 130 12.83 -23.64 -21.70
CA PHE A 130 13.23 -23.50 -20.30
C PHE A 130 14.73 -23.73 -20.14
N GLU A 131 15.30 -23.16 -19.07
CA GLU A 131 16.65 -23.43 -18.63
C GLU A 131 16.64 -24.46 -17.49
N LYS A 132 17.67 -25.31 -17.42
CA LYS A 132 17.83 -26.21 -16.27
C LYS A 132 18.39 -25.42 -15.09
N ASN A 133 17.91 -25.71 -13.88
CA ASN A 133 18.55 -25.22 -12.67
C ASN A 133 19.96 -25.84 -12.55
N THR A 134 20.99 -25.02 -12.70
CA THR A 134 22.41 -25.37 -12.56
C THR A 134 23.05 -24.72 -11.32
N GLY A 135 22.24 -24.15 -10.42
CA GLY A 135 22.69 -23.50 -9.18
C GLY A 135 22.00 -22.18 -8.87
N GLN A 136 21.20 -21.64 -9.81
CA GLN A 136 20.47 -20.38 -9.64
C GLN A 136 19.57 -20.42 -8.39
N ALA A 137 18.83 -21.51 -8.20
CA ALA A 137 17.95 -21.66 -7.04
C ALA A 137 18.71 -21.72 -5.70
N SER A 138 19.91 -22.33 -5.70
CA SER A 138 20.75 -22.46 -4.51
C SER A 138 21.33 -21.11 -4.09
N ILE A 139 21.79 -20.29 -5.05
CA ILE A 139 22.28 -18.93 -4.80
C ILE A 139 21.19 -18.07 -4.15
N LEU A 140 19.94 -18.26 -4.56
CA LEU A 140 18.77 -17.53 -4.06
C LEU A 140 18.11 -18.20 -2.85
N ASN A 141 18.66 -19.31 -2.33
CA ASN A 141 18.10 -20.13 -1.24
C ASN A 141 16.60 -20.48 -1.45
N LEU A 142 16.22 -20.79 -2.69
CA LEU A 142 14.84 -21.13 -3.04
C LEU A 142 14.55 -22.59 -2.67
N ARG A 143 13.44 -22.80 -1.96
CA ARG A 143 12.99 -24.13 -1.49
C ARG A 143 11.62 -24.55 -2.01
N ILE A 144 10.87 -23.61 -2.59
CA ILE A 144 9.46 -23.79 -2.93
C ILE A 144 9.27 -23.49 -4.42
N THR A 145 8.46 -24.30 -5.10
CA THR A 145 7.98 -24.03 -6.45
C THR A 145 6.45 -23.89 -6.46
N PRO A 146 5.88 -23.05 -7.35
CA PRO A 146 6.58 -22.13 -8.24
C PRO A 146 7.15 -20.92 -7.47
N THR A 147 8.29 -20.39 -7.89
CA THR A 147 8.83 -19.14 -7.33
C THR A 147 9.10 -18.14 -8.46
N THR A 148 8.64 -16.90 -8.30
CA THR A 148 8.90 -15.81 -9.25
C THR A 148 9.86 -14.80 -8.63
N VAL A 149 10.91 -14.46 -9.36
CA VAL A 149 11.97 -13.54 -8.95
C VAL A 149 12.08 -12.43 -9.98
N LEU A 150 12.05 -11.18 -9.53
CA LEU A 150 12.43 -10.02 -10.35
C LEU A 150 13.95 -9.96 -10.39
N VAL A 151 14.51 -9.98 -11.59
CA VAL A 151 15.96 -9.97 -11.82
C VAL A 151 16.33 -8.69 -12.53
N VAL A 152 17.26 -7.93 -11.95
CA VAL A 152 17.74 -6.66 -12.47
C VAL A 152 19.26 -6.75 -12.63
N PRO A 153 19.80 -6.58 -13.85
CA PRO A 153 21.24 -6.58 -14.07
C PRO A 153 21.97 -5.53 -13.20
N PRO A 154 23.25 -5.77 -12.84
CA PRO A 154 24.03 -6.96 -13.17
C PRO A 154 23.74 -8.17 -12.28
N ASN A 155 23.42 -7.98 -10.99
CA ASN A 155 23.32 -9.09 -10.01
C ASN A 155 22.27 -8.83 -8.91
N ASN A 156 21.15 -8.16 -9.22
CA ASN A 156 20.09 -7.90 -8.26
C ASN A 156 18.93 -8.87 -8.46
N TYR A 157 18.49 -9.51 -7.37
CA TYR A 157 17.45 -10.54 -7.39
C TYR A 157 16.47 -10.30 -6.25
N TYR A 158 15.19 -10.14 -6.59
CA TYR A 158 14.13 -9.86 -5.63
C TYR A 158 13.06 -10.94 -5.71
N ILE A 159 12.86 -11.67 -4.63
CA ILE A 159 11.83 -12.71 -4.58
C ILE A 159 10.47 -12.02 -4.51
N VAL A 160 9.68 -12.17 -5.56
CA VAL A 160 8.35 -11.56 -5.68
C VAL A 160 7.29 -12.52 -5.16
N SER A 161 7.35 -13.79 -5.55
CA SER A 161 6.38 -14.79 -5.11
C SER A 161 7.06 -16.12 -4.79
N GLN A 162 6.64 -16.74 -3.70
CA GLN A 162 6.87 -18.15 -3.40
C GLN A 162 5.51 -18.83 -3.29
N GLY A 163 5.17 -19.64 -4.28
CA GLY A 163 3.83 -20.17 -4.50
C GLY A 163 3.10 -19.47 -5.66
N MET A 164 1.91 -20.00 -5.95
CA MET A 164 1.03 -19.44 -6.97
C MET A 164 0.36 -18.17 -6.48
N MET A 165 0.17 -17.22 -7.39
CA MET A 165 -0.37 -15.90 -7.12
C MET A 165 -1.25 -15.44 -8.27
N ALA A 166 -2.28 -14.64 -7.97
CA ALA A 166 -3.07 -13.97 -8.99
C ALA A 166 -2.24 -12.89 -9.71
N GLN A 167 -2.66 -12.49 -10.91
CA GLN A 167 -1.88 -11.59 -11.76
C GLN A 167 -1.70 -10.19 -11.14
N ASP A 168 -2.78 -9.68 -10.54
CA ASP A 168 -2.83 -8.40 -9.81
C ASP A 168 -1.92 -8.40 -8.59
N GLN A 169 -1.98 -9.44 -7.77
CA GLN A 169 -1.11 -9.61 -6.61
C GLN A 169 0.37 -9.73 -7.02
N LEU A 170 0.65 -10.44 -8.12
CA LEU A 170 2.01 -10.57 -8.64
C LEU A 170 2.54 -9.22 -9.13
N ALA A 171 1.71 -8.46 -9.85
CA ALA A 171 2.03 -7.11 -10.31
C ALA A 171 2.32 -6.16 -9.15
N GLU A 172 1.48 -6.17 -8.11
CA GLU A 172 1.67 -5.38 -6.89
C GLU A 172 3.01 -5.71 -6.22
N ARG A 173 3.34 -6.99 -6.07
CA ARG A 173 4.62 -7.40 -5.47
C ARG A 173 5.83 -7.02 -6.30
N ILE A 174 5.72 -7.01 -7.63
CA ILE A 174 6.80 -6.51 -8.51
C ILE A 174 7.03 -5.03 -8.25
N ILE A 175 5.95 -4.23 -8.15
CA ILE A 175 6.04 -2.80 -7.85
C ILE A 175 6.66 -2.56 -6.47
N ILE A 176 6.21 -3.27 -5.44
CA ILE A 176 6.78 -3.15 -4.08
C ILE A 176 8.28 -3.46 -4.10
N ALA A 177 8.69 -4.54 -4.77
CA ALA A 177 10.10 -4.89 -4.91
C ALA A 177 10.88 -3.81 -5.66
N ALA A 178 10.29 -3.22 -6.72
CA ALA A 178 10.93 -2.16 -7.49
C ALA A 178 11.09 -0.86 -6.69
N ASP A 179 10.02 -0.40 -6.04
CA ASP A 179 10.00 0.85 -5.26
C ASP A 179 10.96 0.77 -4.07
N SER A 180 10.90 -0.34 -3.31
CA SER A 180 11.77 -0.58 -2.14
C SER A 180 13.27 -0.60 -2.48
N ASN A 181 13.61 -0.83 -3.75
CA ASN A 181 14.98 -0.91 -4.24
C ASN A 181 15.36 0.25 -5.17
N ASN A 182 14.56 1.34 -5.19
CA ASN A 182 14.81 2.54 -6.00
C ASN A 182 14.94 2.26 -7.51
N LEU A 183 14.16 1.29 -8.01
CA LEU A 183 14.14 0.91 -9.42
C LEU A 183 13.12 1.72 -10.23
N LEU A 184 12.38 2.62 -9.58
CA LEU A 184 11.40 3.50 -10.20
C LEU A 184 11.91 4.95 -10.18
N PRO A 185 11.79 5.67 -11.30
CA PRO A 185 11.90 7.13 -11.34
C PRO A 185 10.94 7.77 -10.32
N LYS A 186 11.34 8.90 -9.73
CA LYS A 186 10.59 9.57 -8.67
C LYS A 186 9.16 9.94 -9.10
N ASP A 187 8.98 10.37 -10.35
CA ASP A 187 7.68 10.73 -10.91
C ASP A 187 6.74 9.52 -11.02
N ILE A 188 7.27 8.34 -11.35
CA ILE A 188 6.52 7.08 -11.39
C ILE A 188 6.21 6.60 -9.96
N ALA A 189 7.20 6.64 -9.06
CA ALA A 189 7.05 6.26 -7.66
C ALA A 189 5.95 7.09 -6.95
N GLN A 190 5.87 8.39 -7.25
CA GLN A 190 4.81 9.25 -6.71
C GLN A 190 3.41 8.88 -7.22
N LYS A 191 3.30 8.43 -8.49
CA LYS A 191 2.01 8.02 -9.07
C LYS A 191 1.45 6.74 -8.43
N ILE A 192 2.31 5.77 -8.10
CA ILE A 192 1.88 4.53 -7.43
C ILE A 192 1.52 4.75 -5.96
N ASN A 193 2.20 5.68 -5.29
CA ASN A 193 1.97 6.01 -3.88
C ASN A 193 0.94 7.13 -3.72
N THR A 194 -0.16 7.07 -4.50
CA THR A 194 -1.17 8.15 -4.56
C THR A 194 -1.80 8.44 -3.19
N TYR A 195 -1.88 7.43 -2.31
CA TYR A 195 -2.47 7.55 -0.97
C TYR A 195 -1.50 8.11 0.08
N ASP A 196 -0.19 8.11 -0.22
CA ASP A 196 0.86 8.54 0.71
C ASP A 196 1.19 10.04 0.56
N ARG A 197 0.55 10.72 -0.38
CA ARG A 197 0.71 12.15 -0.59
C ARG A 197 0.31 12.92 0.68
N GLY A 198 1.24 13.69 1.22
CA GLY A 198 1.02 14.47 2.44
C GLY A 198 1.01 13.64 3.74
N VAL A 199 1.38 12.35 3.69
CA VAL A 199 1.49 11.53 4.91
C VAL A 199 2.77 11.91 5.67
N LEU A 200 2.60 12.18 6.96
CA LEU A 200 3.70 12.48 7.89
C LEU A 200 4.46 11.20 8.24
N THR A 201 5.78 11.32 8.41
CA THR A 201 6.61 10.20 8.86
C THR A 201 6.54 10.05 10.39
N ASN A 202 6.96 8.89 10.90
CA ASN A 202 7.11 8.70 12.36
C ASN A 202 8.06 9.72 13.00
N GLU A 203 9.09 10.15 12.28
CA GLU A 203 10.00 11.19 12.76
C GLU A 203 9.30 12.55 12.86
N ASP A 204 8.44 12.87 11.89
CA ASP A 204 7.67 14.12 11.90
C ASP A 204 6.67 14.16 13.06
N THR A 205 6.05 13.04 13.41
CA THR A 205 5.04 12.97 14.49
C THR A 205 5.66 12.96 15.89
N GLN A 206 6.91 12.51 16.02
CA GLN A 206 7.65 12.51 17.29
C GLN A 206 8.38 13.83 17.54
N LYS A 207 8.83 14.52 16.48
CA LYS A 207 9.45 15.85 16.58
C LYS A 207 8.37 16.93 16.71
N GLY A 208 8.70 18.02 17.42
CA GLY A 208 7.83 19.19 17.55
C GLY A 208 6.70 19.06 18.58
N ALA A 209 6.64 17.99 19.37
CA ALA A 209 5.72 17.89 20.51
C ALA A 209 5.92 19.08 21.46
N SER A 210 4.89 19.91 21.60
CA SER A 210 4.86 21.08 22.47
C SER A 210 3.55 21.05 23.27
N ASP A 211 3.61 21.47 24.53
CA ASP A 211 2.41 21.64 25.37
C ASP A 211 1.55 22.84 24.89
N ASP A 212 2.07 23.67 23.98
CA ASP A 212 1.31 24.71 23.28
C ASP A 212 0.77 24.19 21.93
N PRO A 213 -0.56 23.98 21.80
CA PRO A 213 -1.18 23.54 20.55
C PRO A 213 -0.86 24.44 19.35
N LYS A 214 -0.64 25.74 19.55
CA LYS A 214 -0.35 26.66 18.44
C LYS A 214 1.02 26.40 17.83
N GLN A 215 2.02 26.14 18.66
CA GLN A 215 3.37 25.83 18.19
C GLN A 215 3.39 24.49 17.46
N TRP A 216 2.69 23.49 18.00
CA TRP A 216 2.61 22.17 17.37
C TRP A 216 1.88 22.22 16.02
N VAL A 217 0.74 22.93 15.94
CA VAL A 217 0.01 23.12 14.68
C VAL A 217 0.88 23.84 13.65
N LYS A 218 1.61 24.89 14.03
CA LYS A 218 2.51 25.60 13.11
C LYS A 218 3.58 24.65 12.55
N TYR A 219 4.24 23.89 13.41
CA TYR A 219 5.24 22.90 13.00
C TYR A 219 4.66 21.88 11.99
N LEU A 220 3.47 21.34 12.27
CA LEU A 220 2.83 20.38 11.37
C LEU A 220 2.45 20.99 10.01
N LYS A 221 1.96 22.24 9.99
CA LYS A 221 1.66 22.95 8.75
C LYS A 221 2.90 23.13 7.89
N ASP A 222 3.99 23.60 8.48
CA ASP A 222 5.27 23.79 7.76
C ASP A 222 5.77 22.46 7.15
N LYS A 223 5.57 21.33 7.86
CA LYS A 223 5.92 19.99 7.36
C LYS A 223 5.01 19.51 6.23
N LEU A 224 3.71 19.76 6.33
CA LEU A 224 2.74 19.35 5.31
C LEU A 224 2.91 20.18 4.04
N GLU A 225 3.11 21.50 4.16
CA GLU A 225 3.33 22.42 3.03
C GLU A 225 4.50 21.95 2.15
N GLY A 226 5.67 21.67 2.72
CA GLY A 226 6.82 21.18 1.97
C GLY A 226 6.59 19.84 1.24
N ARG A 227 5.64 19.02 1.71
CA ARG A 227 5.27 17.73 1.08
C ARG A 227 4.27 17.90 -0.06
N TYR A 228 3.45 18.94 -0.04
CA TYR A 228 2.56 19.27 -1.15
C TYR A 228 3.30 20.03 -2.26
N GLU A 229 4.27 20.87 -1.92
CA GLU A 229 5.07 21.68 -2.86
C GLU A 229 6.22 20.89 -3.53
N GLY A 230 6.84 19.93 -2.82
CA GLY A 230 7.95 19.12 -3.33
C GLY A 230 7.62 18.13 -4.47
N GLY A 231 6.39 18.15 -4.99
CA GLY A 231 5.96 17.37 -6.17
C GLY A 231 5.96 18.16 -7.49
N GLN A 232 6.48 19.40 -7.51
CA GLN A 232 6.51 20.27 -8.69
C GLN A 232 7.90 20.58 -9.26
N GLN A 233 8.95 19.82 -8.92
CA GLN A 233 10.29 19.98 -9.51
C GLN A 233 10.86 18.67 -10.03
#